data_AF-A0A7X9BXV8-F1
#
_entry.id   AF-A0A7X9BXV8-F1
#
_cell.length_a   1.000
_cell.length_b   1.000
_cell.length_c   1.000
_cell.angle_alpha   90.00
_cell.angle_beta   90.00
_cell.angle_gamma   90.00
#
_symmetry.space_group_name_H-M   'P 1'
#
loop_
_entity.id
_entity.type
_entity.pdbx_description
1 polymer ?
#
loop_
_entity_poly.entity_id
_entity_poly.type
_entity_poly.pdbx_seq_one_letter_code
_entity_poly.pdbx_strand_id
1 'polypeptide(L)' 'MKVYVVKSVDTNFVSTIDKIFTNKQDADRYAAIQKEKYDFVNFIVAEYQVFNNMDQVNVNALAI' A
#
# COMPACT_ATOMS: atom_id res chain seq x y z
N MET A 1 2.14 -14.93 -4.16
CA MET A 1 3.31 -14.02 -4.17
C MET A 1 3.07 -12.97 -3.09
N LYS A 2 4.10 -12.44 -2.40
CA LYS A 2 3.91 -11.35 -1.43
C LYS A 2 4.35 -10.03 -2.04
N VAL A 3 3.63 -8.96 -1.70
CA VAL A 3 4.03 -7.58 -2.01
C VAL A 3 3.89 -6.72 -0.76
N TYR A 4 4.69 -5.66 -0.70
CA TYR A 4 4.75 -4.70 0.38
C TYR A 4 4.28 -3.36 -0.17
N VAL A 5 3.17 -2.88 0.35
CA VAL A 5 2.52 -1.66 -0.10
C VAL A 5 2.82 -0.57 0.91
N VAL A 6 3.49 0.49 0.45
CA VAL A 6 3.68 1.71 1.22
C VAL A 6 2.45 2.59 1.02
N LYS A 7 1.82 2.95 2.13
CA LYS A 7 0.67 3.86 2.19
C LYS A 7 1.08 5.16 2.86
N SER A 8 0.61 6.27 2.32
CA SER A 8 0.61 7.56 3.00
C SER A 8 -0.73 7.77 3.70
N VAL A 9 -0.69 8.36 4.89
CA VAL A 9 -1.88 8.71 5.68
C VAL A 9 -1.70 10.13 6.21
N ASP A 10 -2.62 11.02 5.86
CA ASP A 10 -2.60 12.41 6.32
C ASP A 10 -3.31 12.57 7.69
N THR A 11 -3.32 13.81 8.19
CA THR A 11 -3.97 14.17 9.47
C THR A 11 -5.50 14.05 9.43
N ASN A 12 -6.10 13.97 8.24
CA ASN A 12 -7.53 13.79 8.04
C ASN A 12 -7.91 12.30 7.91
N PHE A 13 -6.99 11.38 8.21
CA PHE A 13 -7.14 9.94 8.08
C PHE A 13 -7.39 9.46 6.64
N VAL A 14 -7.05 10.28 5.65
CA VAL A 14 -7.11 9.87 4.24
C VAL A 14 -5.88 9.02 3.95
N SER A 15 -6.09 7.80 3.48
CA SER A 15 -5.01 6.88 3.11
C SER A 15 -4.97 6.66 1.61
N THR A 16 -3.78 6.79 1.02
CA THR A 16 -3.53 6.48 -0.40
C THR A 16 -2.37 5.51 -0.55
N ILE A 17 -2.38 4.75 -1.64
CA ILE A 17 -1.25 3.89 -2.02
C ILE A 17 -0.19 4.80 -2.65
N ASP A 18 1.00 4.77 -2.09
CA ASP A 18 2.12 5.54 -2.59
C ASP A 18 2.98 4.69 -3.56
N LYS A 19 3.42 3.51 -3.10
CA LYS A 19 4.23 2.60 -3.93
C LYS A 19 4.14 1.15 -3.47
N ILE A 20 4.38 0.21 -4.40
CA ILE A 20 4.36 -1.23 -4.18
C ILE A 20 5.76 -1.82 -4.45
N PHE A 21 6.20 -2.72 -3.58
CA PHE A 21 7.49 -3.40 -3.65
C PHE A 21 7.31 -4.91 -3.52
N THR A 22 8.21 -5.70 -4.10
CA THR A 22 8.29 -7.16 -3.89
C THR A 22 9.23 -7.54 -2.74
N ASN A 23 10.10 -6.62 -2.32
CA ASN A 23 11.03 -6.77 -1.20
C ASN A 23 10.64 -5.84 -0.04
N LYS A 24 10.62 -6.38 1.18
CA LYS A 24 10.27 -5.64 2.40
C LYS A 24 11.29 -4.55 2.73
N GLN A 25 12.58 -4.87 2.62
CA GLN A 25 13.66 -3.96 3.00
C GLN A 25 13.66 -2.69 2.14
N ASP A 26 13.32 -2.82 0.85
CA ASP A 26 13.19 -1.68 -0.05
C ASP A 26 11.96 -0.82 0.30
N ALA A 27 10.84 -1.45 0.68
CA ALA A 27 9.65 -0.75 1.14
C ALA A 27 9.90 0.02 2.44
N ASP A 28 10.56 -0.61 3.41
CA ASP A 28 10.91 0.01 4.69
C ASP A 28 11.86 1.18 4.50
N ARG A 29 12.90 1.01 3.67
CA ARG A 29 13.85 2.08 3.32
C ARG A 29 13.13 3.25 2.65
N TYR A 30 12.22 2.97 1.71
CA TYR A 30 11.45 4.00 1.04
C TYR A 30 10.54 4.77 2.00
N ALA A 31 9.82 4.07 2.89
CA ALA A 31 8.96 4.70 3.89
C ALA A 31 9.75 5.60 4.85
N ALA A 32 10.96 5.20 5.26
CA ALA A 32 11.84 6.02 6.09
C ALA A 32 12.25 7.31 5.38
N ILE A 33 12.69 7.23 4.12
CA ILE A 33 13.08 8.40 3.32
C ILE A 33 11.89 9.35 3.13
N GLN A 34 10.69 8.83 2.86
CA GLN A 34 9.52 9.67 2.66
C GLN A 34 9.05 10.35 3.95
N LYS A 35 9.18 9.67 5.09
CA LYS A 35 8.89 10.25 6.41
C LYS A 35 9.82 11.42 6.75
N GLU A 36 11.08 11.37 6.34
CA GLU A 36 12.01 12.50 6.50
C GLU A 36 11.65 13.70 5.62
N LYS A 37 11.02 13.45 4.47
CA LYS A 37 10.64 14.48 3.50
C LYS A 37 9.29 15.14 3.80
N TYR A 38 8.35 14.38 4.35
CA TYR A 38 6.98 14.81 4.62
C TYR A 38 6.60 14.50 6.07
N ASP A 39 6.89 15.43 6.97
CA ASP A 39 6.64 15.31 8.41
C ASP A 39 5.15 15.33 8.80
N PHE A 40 4.30 15.87 7.91
CA PHE A 40 2.85 15.94 8.07
C PHE A 40 2.10 14.69 7.57
N VAL A 41 2.80 13.68 7.05
CA VAL A 41 2.21 12.44 6.51
C VAL A 41 2.85 11.22 7.17
N ASN A 42 2.02 10.28 7.60
CA ASN A 42 2.49 8.99 8.09
C ASN A 42 2.65 7.99 6.95
N PHE A 43 3.83 7.40 6.81
CA PHE A 43 4.09 6.31 5.87
C PHE A 43 4.06 4.96 6.59
N ILE A 44 3.23 4.05 6.10
CA ILE A 44 3.02 2.72 6.69
C ILE A 44 3.29 1.66 5.63
N VAL A 45 4.07 0.64 6.00
CA VAL A 45 4.31 -0.53 5.15
C VAL A 45 3.33 -1.64 5.54
N ALA A 46 2.52 -2.10 4.59
CA ALA A 46 1.58 -3.18 4.77
C ALA A 46 1.93 -4.37 3.84
N GLU A 47 1.89 -5.58 4.39
CA GLU A 47 2.12 -6.82 3.64
C GLU A 47 0.81 -7.32 3.03
N TYR A 48 0.85 -7.65 1.74
CA TYR A 48 -0.28 -8.22 1.01
C TYR A 48 0.11 -9.52 0.31
N GLN A 49 -0.73 -10.54 0.47
CA GLN A 49 -0.63 -11.76 -0.31
C GLN A 49 -1.35 -11.54 -1.65
N VAL A 50 -0.59 -11.63 -2.74
CA VAL A 50 -1.12 -11.70 -4.10
C VAL A 50 -1.48 -13.15 -4.40
N PHE A 51 -2.77 -13.40 -4.56
CA PHE A 51 -3.32 -14.66 -5.04
C PHE A 51 -3.39 -14.64 -6.56
N ASN A 52 -2.94 -15.71 -7.20
CA ASN A 52 -2.90 -15.84 -8.67
C ASN A 52 -4.24 -16.26 -9.28
N ASN A 53 -5.33 -16.26 -8.51
CA ASN A 53 -6.63 -16.63 -9.04
C ASN A 53 -7.13 -15.48 -9.92
N MET A 54 -7.00 -15.66 -11.25
CA MET A 54 -7.73 -14.90 -12.25
C MET A 54 -9.21 -15.27 -12.26
N ASP A 55 -9.84 -15.42 -11.09
CA ASP A 55 -11.29 -15.35 -11.02
C ASP A 55 -11.60 -13.86 -11.07
N GLN A 56 -11.77 -13.34 -12.29
CA GLN A 56 -12.26 -12.00 -12.56
C GLN A 56 -13.43 -11.73 -11.61
N VAL A 57 -13.23 -10.86 -10.62
CA VAL A 57 -14.33 -10.34 -9.82
C VAL A 57 -15.20 -9.56 -10.79
N ASN A 58 -16.29 -10.18 -11.22
CA ASN A 58 -17.32 -9.54 -12.03
C ASN A 58 -17.93 -8.43 -11.18
N VAL A 59 -17.54 -7.19 -11.48
CA VAL A 59 -17.93 -5.98 -10.74
C VAL A 59 -19.45 -5.73 -10.77
N ASN A 60 -20.21 -6.53 -11.54
CA ASN A 60 -21.68 -6.47 -11.55
C ASN A 60 -22.37 -7.14 -10.35
N ALA A 61 -21.64 -7.81 -9.44
CA ALA A 61 -22.26 -8.50 -8.30
C ALA A 61 -22.42 -7.63 -7.03
N LEU A 62 -22.01 -6.35 -7.05
CA LEU A 62 -22.12 -5.44 -5.89
C LEU A 62 -23.21 -4.37 -6.04
N ALA A 63 -24.12 -4.51 -7.01
CA ALA A 63 -25.34 -3.71 -7.08
C ALA A 63 -26.51 -4.52 -6.49
N ILE A 64 -26.74 -4.38 -5.19
CA ILE A 64 -28.05 -4.57 -4.54
C ILE A 64 -28.31 -3.34 -3.68
#